data_AF-A0A7D9ITN7-F1
#
_entry.id   AF-A0A7D9ITN7-F1
#
_cell.length_a   1.000
_cell.length_b   1.000
_cell.length_c   1.000
_cell.angle_alpha   90.00
_cell.angle_beta   90.00
_cell.angle_gamma   90.00
#
_symmetry.space_group_name_H-M   'P 1'
#
loop_
_entity.id
_entity.type
_entity.pdbx_description
1 polymer ?
#
loop_
_entity_poly.entity_id
_entity_poly.type
_entity_poly.pdbx_seq_one_letter_code
_entity_poly.pdbx_strand_id
1 'polypeptide(L)'
;MEGCPEKDKEQDEPIILTSEKSVKDQLKFIVCEEAIATTFSVCLKCGSRCSVLVTSIIGSYCKILISCLSSAQHNISWSTGPLMNRLPAFNLLMAASILSTSMESNKTMRFMESLNILCFKRRELSNIKSAYVIPAVISVWEMEQHKLLDDLKGKAIEIASDMRVDSPGHCGLLGAGS
;
A
#
# COMPACT_ATOMS: atom_id res chain seq x y z
N MET A 1 14.71 -22.93 29.66
CA MET A 1 15.16 -21.64 29.08
C MET A 1 16.16 -21.98 28.00
N GLU A 2 15.67 -22.24 26.79
CA GLU A 2 16.53 -22.47 25.62
C GLU A 2 16.54 -21.16 24.82
N GLY A 3 17.75 -20.64 24.60
CA GLY A 3 17.98 -19.36 23.94
C GLY A 3 17.62 -19.43 22.46
N CYS A 4 16.89 -18.42 22.01
CA CYS A 4 16.65 -18.17 20.59
C CYS A 4 18.00 -17.79 19.95
N PRO A 5 18.44 -18.45 18.86
CA PRO A 5 19.67 -18.03 18.20
C PRO A 5 19.42 -16.72 17.46
N GLU A 6 20.03 -15.63 17.94
CA GLU A 6 20.21 -14.40 17.17
C GLU A 6 20.93 -14.74 15.85
N LYS A 7 20.24 -14.52 14.73
CA LYS A 7 20.85 -14.52 13.40
C LYS A 7 20.51 -13.21 12.69
N ASP A 8 20.97 -12.11 13.28
CA ASP A 8 20.98 -10.81 12.60
C ASP A 8 22.39 -10.58 12.06
N LYS A 9 22.63 -11.14 10.87
CA LYS A 9 23.65 -10.64 9.95
C LYS A 9 22.97 -10.38 8.62
N GLU A 10 22.22 -9.27 8.55
CA GLU A 10 21.86 -8.64 7.28
C GLU A 10 23.17 -8.26 6.58
N GLN A 11 23.48 -8.97 5.51
CA GLN A 11 24.50 -8.55 4.56
C GLN A 11 23.81 -7.63 3.58
N ASP A 12 24.08 -6.33 3.68
CA ASP A 12 23.58 -5.31 2.75
C ASP A 12 24.26 -5.47 1.38
N GLU A 13 23.76 -6.41 0.57
CA GLU A 13 24.14 -6.48 -0.84
C GLU A 13 23.58 -5.27 -1.61
N PRO A 14 24.36 -4.69 -2.55
CA PRO A 14 23.89 -3.56 -3.33
C PRO A 14 22.71 -3.96 -4.23
N ILE A 15 21.60 -3.23 -4.10
CA ILE A 15 20.38 -3.48 -4.89
C ILE A 15 20.39 -2.63 -6.16
N ILE A 16 20.33 -3.29 -7.33
CA ILE A 16 20.18 -2.63 -8.63
C ILE A 16 18.69 -2.38 -8.93
N LEU A 17 18.34 -1.13 -9.23
CA LEU A 17 16.99 -0.75 -9.64
C LEU A 17 16.75 -1.11 -11.11
N THR A 18 15.66 -1.82 -11.41
CA THR A 18 15.30 -2.22 -12.78
C THR A 18 13.82 -1.93 -13.07
N SER A 19 13.47 -1.74 -14.34
CA SER A 19 12.09 -1.50 -14.79
C SER A 19 11.28 -2.77 -15.07
N GLU A 20 11.90 -3.95 -14.96
CA GLU A 20 11.29 -5.23 -15.33
C GLU A 20 10.38 -5.79 -14.24
N LYS A 21 10.60 -5.39 -12.98
CA LYS A 21 9.80 -5.86 -11.85
C LYS A 21 8.38 -5.32 -11.94
N SER A 22 7.41 -6.17 -11.63
CA SER A 22 6.02 -5.75 -11.50
C SER A 22 5.88 -4.74 -10.34
N VAL A 23 4.88 -3.86 -10.40
CA VAL A 23 4.73 -2.77 -9.42
C VAL A 23 4.61 -3.29 -7.99
N LYS A 24 4.01 -4.46 -7.77
CA LYS A 24 3.91 -5.08 -6.44
C LYS A 24 5.29 -5.50 -5.88
N ASP A 25 6.23 -5.89 -6.74
CA ASP A 25 7.53 -6.44 -6.36
C ASP A 25 8.66 -5.39 -6.35
N GLN A 26 8.40 -4.19 -6.87
CA GLN A 26 9.35 -3.07 -6.82
C GLN A 26 9.59 -2.59 -5.39
N LEU A 27 10.76 -2.03 -5.10
CA LEU A 27 10.98 -1.28 -3.85
C LEU A 27 10.23 0.06 -3.89
N LYS A 28 9.72 0.51 -2.74
CA LYS A 28 9.05 1.80 -2.60
C LYS A 28 9.84 2.64 -1.61
N PHE A 29 10.34 3.77 -2.09
CA PHE A 29 11.11 4.71 -1.28
C PHE A 29 10.23 5.87 -0.82
N ILE A 30 10.40 6.28 0.44
CA ILE A 30 9.88 7.56 0.93
C ILE A 30 10.98 8.59 0.69
N VAL A 31 10.66 9.63 -0.09
CA VAL A 31 11.60 10.69 -0.45
C VAL A 31 11.08 12.04 0.03
N CYS A 32 11.95 12.84 0.63
CA CYS A 32 11.62 14.21 1.03
C CYS A 32 11.61 15.14 -0.19
N GLU A 33 10.91 16.27 -0.06
CA GLU A 33 10.79 17.26 -1.15
C GLU A 33 12.13 17.80 -1.63
N GLU A 34 13.11 17.96 -0.73
CA GLU A 34 14.46 18.42 -1.06
C GLU A 34 15.19 17.45 -2.01
N ALA A 35 15.05 16.14 -1.82
CA ALA A 35 15.66 15.14 -2.69
C ALA A 35 15.11 15.21 -4.11
N ILE A 36 13.80 15.46 -4.26
CA ILE A 36 13.16 15.65 -5.57
C ILE A 36 13.64 16.95 -6.21
N ALA A 37 13.61 18.05 -5.45
CA ALA A 37 13.98 19.38 -5.93
C ALA A 37 15.45 19.43 -6.41
N THR A 38 16.36 18.81 -5.65
CA THR A 38 17.79 18.74 -5.98
C THR A 38 18.04 17.85 -7.20
N THR A 39 17.44 16.65 -7.25
CA THR A 39 17.57 15.71 -8.38
C THR A 39 17.14 16.34 -9.70
N PHE A 40 16.07 17.14 -9.69
CA PHE A 40 15.52 17.77 -10.89
C PHE A 40 15.89 19.25 -11.04
N SER A 41 16.87 19.75 -10.29
CA SER A 41 17.28 21.16 -10.30
C SER A 41 17.98 21.60 -11.59
N VAL A 42 18.49 20.65 -12.37
CA VAL A 42 19.28 20.90 -13.59
C VAL A 42 18.71 20.14 -14.77
N CYS A 43 18.70 20.78 -15.95
CA CYS A 43 18.22 20.18 -17.19
C CYS A 43 19.22 19.16 -17.71
N LEU A 44 18.77 17.91 -17.89
CA LEU A 44 19.59 16.83 -18.46
C LEU A 44 20.00 17.07 -19.93
N LYS A 45 19.35 18.01 -20.63
CA LYS A 45 19.65 18.32 -22.05
C LYS A 45 20.68 19.44 -22.22
N CYS A 46 20.61 20.49 -21.41
CA CYS A 46 21.42 21.71 -21.61
C CYS A 46 22.13 22.23 -20.37
N GLY A 47 22.00 21.56 -19.21
CA GLY A 47 22.68 21.94 -17.97
C GLY A 47 22.16 23.24 -17.31
N SER A 48 21.14 23.88 -17.87
CA SER A 48 20.51 25.06 -17.26
C SER A 48 19.66 24.68 -16.04
N ARG A 49 19.42 25.65 -15.15
CA ARG A 49 18.53 25.45 -14.00
C ARG A 49 17.10 25.12 -14.44
N CYS A 50 16.43 24.30 -13.67
CA CYS A 50 15.02 23.94 -13.85
C CYS A 50 14.17 24.44 -12.69
N SER A 51 12.91 24.76 -12.98
CA SER A 51 11.85 24.82 -11.98
C SER A 51 11.18 23.46 -11.87
N VAL A 52 10.79 23.09 -10.65
CA VAL A 52 10.12 21.83 -10.33
C VAL A 52 8.75 22.18 -9.77
N LEU A 53 7.69 21.75 -10.46
CA LEU A 53 6.31 22.09 -10.13
C LEU A 53 5.47 20.82 -9.97
N VAL A 54 4.81 20.67 -8.82
CA VAL A 54 3.79 19.65 -8.63
C VAL A 54 2.52 20.08 -9.37
N THR A 55 2.10 19.30 -10.35
CA THR A 55 0.95 19.60 -11.22
C THR A 55 -0.33 18.86 -10.83
N SER A 56 -0.20 17.72 -10.16
CA SER A 56 -1.34 16.91 -9.72
C SER A 56 -0.95 16.00 -8.57
N ILE A 57 -1.84 15.87 -7.60
CA ILE A 57 -1.73 14.95 -6.47
C ILE A 57 -3.01 14.11 -6.41
N ILE A 58 -2.87 12.79 -6.35
CA ILE A 58 -3.98 11.83 -6.24
C ILE A 58 -3.63 10.80 -5.16
N GLY A 59 -4.12 11.00 -3.94
CA GLY A 59 -3.65 10.25 -2.77
C GLY A 59 -2.12 10.32 -2.63
N SER A 60 -1.43 9.19 -2.68
CA SER A 60 0.05 9.14 -2.62
C SER A 60 0.76 9.43 -3.95
N TYR A 61 0.04 9.50 -5.07
CA TYR A 61 0.63 9.76 -6.38
C TYR A 61 0.84 11.25 -6.60
N CYS A 62 2.00 11.61 -7.14
CA CYS A 62 2.35 12.96 -7.52
C CYS A 62 2.84 13.01 -8.97
N LYS A 63 2.35 13.98 -9.74
CA LYS A 63 2.84 14.32 -11.07
C LYS A 63 3.60 15.64 -11.03
N ILE A 64 4.83 15.61 -11.48
CA ILE A 64 5.78 16.72 -11.44
C ILE A 64 6.10 17.16 -12.87
N LEU A 65 6.08 18.47 -13.09
CA LEU A 65 6.59 19.12 -14.29
C LEU A 65 7.93 19.76 -13.96
N ILE A 66 8.93 19.44 -14.76
CA ILE A 66 10.28 19.98 -14.67
C ILE A 66 10.46 20.86 -15.90
N SER A 67 10.66 22.15 -15.69
CA SER A 67 10.74 23.15 -16.76
C SER A 67 12.09 23.83 -16.76
N CYS A 68 12.82 23.69 -17.86
CA CYS A 68 14.10 24.34 -18.05
C CYS A 68 13.93 25.86 -18.19
N LEU A 69 14.72 26.63 -17.45
CA LEU A 69 14.68 28.10 -17.47
C LEU A 69 15.47 28.73 -18.63
N SER A 70 16.08 27.91 -19.50
CA SER A 70 16.74 28.39 -20.71
C SER A 70 15.74 28.81 -21.79
N SER A 71 16.18 29.59 -22.78
CA SER A 71 15.41 29.91 -23.99
C SER A 71 14.92 28.69 -24.78
N ALA A 72 15.56 27.53 -24.63
CA ALA A 72 15.16 26.28 -25.29
C ALA A 72 13.91 25.59 -24.69
N GLN A 73 13.43 26.03 -23.53
CA GLN A 73 12.17 25.60 -22.89
C GLN A 73 11.91 24.08 -22.87
N HIS A 74 12.93 23.29 -22.52
CA HIS A 74 12.75 21.85 -22.34
C HIS A 74 11.85 21.55 -21.14
N ASN A 75 10.78 20.77 -21.39
CA ASN A 75 9.86 20.32 -20.34
C ASN A 75 9.90 18.79 -20.23
N ILE A 76 9.93 18.31 -18.99
CA ILE A 76 9.87 16.87 -18.66
C ILE A 76 8.73 16.67 -17.66
N SER A 77 7.87 15.69 -17.94
CA SER A 77 6.89 15.23 -16.96
C SER A 77 7.40 13.97 -16.29
N TRP A 78 7.38 13.96 -14.97
CA TRP A 78 7.77 12.84 -14.13
C TRP A 78 6.65 12.51 -13.14
N SER A 79 6.55 11.27 -12.68
CA SER A 79 5.57 10.87 -11.67
C SER A 79 6.15 9.87 -10.68
N THR A 80 5.62 9.84 -9.46
CA THR A 80 6.10 8.97 -8.37
C THR A 80 5.82 7.48 -8.59
N GLY A 81 4.96 7.15 -9.55
CA GLY A 81 4.66 5.77 -9.93
C GLY A 81 3.67 5.70 -11.09
N PRO A 82 3.22 4.48 -11.45
CA PRO A 82 2.26 4.30 -12.53
C PRO A 82 0.81 4.48 -12.07
N LEU A 83 -0.03 4.86 -13.03
CA LEU A 83 -1.49 4.83 -12.92
C LEU A 83 -2.02 3.60 -13.64
N MET A 84 -2.83 2.78 -12.97
CA MET A 84 -3.59 1.69 -13.57
C MET A 84 -5.04 2.17 -13.76
N ASN A 85 -5.46 2.44 -14.99
CA ASN A 85 -6.80 2.97 -15.29
C ASN A 85 -7.18 4.20 -14.44
N ARG A 86 -6.26 5.18 -14.34
CA ARG A 86 -6.38 6.40 -13.51
C ARG A 86 -6.30 6.20 -12.00
N LEU A 87 -6.18 4.96 -11.51
CA LEU A 87 -5.93 4.66 -10.11
C LEU A 87 -4.42 4.54 -9.86
N PRO A 88 -3.84 5.29 -8.90
CA PRO A 88 -2.46 5.06 -8.50
C PRO A 88 -2.23 3.62 -8.04
N ALA A 89 -1.26 2.96 -8.65
CA ALA A 89 -0.96 1.56 -8.36
C ALA A 89 -0.61 1.36 -6.87
N PHE A 90 0.16 2.29 -6.30
CA PHE A 90 0.52 2.22 -4.89
C PHE A 90 -0.69 2.41 -3.95
N ASN A 91 -1.69 3.24 -4.31
CA ASN A 91 -2.91 3.36 -3.52
C ASN A 91 -3.69 2.03 -3.48
N LEU A 92 -3.75 1.31 -4.60
CA LEU A 92 -4.38 -0.01 -4.65
C LEU A 92 -3.63 -1.02 -3.76
N LEU A 93 -2.31 -1.09 -3.89
CA LEU A 93 -1.47 -1.97 -3.08
C LEU A 93 -1.58 -1.67 -1.59
N MET A 94 -1.60 -0.39 -1.21
CA MET A 94 -1.74 0.03 0.17
C MET A 94 -3.14 -0.29 0.72
N ALA A 95 -4.21 -0.08 -0.05
CA ALA A 95 -5.56 -0.47 0.33
C ALA A 95 -5.69 -2.00 0.53
N ALA A 96 -5.09 -2.78 -0.36
CA ALA A 96 -5.02 -4.24 -0.24
C ALA A 96 -4.24 -4.67 1.00
N SER A 97 -3.07 -4.07 1.22
CA SER A 97 -2.20 -4.35 2.38
C SER A 97 -2.93 -4.09 3.69
N ILE A 98 -3.60 -2.94 3.82
CA ILE A 98 -4.38 -2.60 5.02
C ILE A 98 -5.45 -3.66 5.31
N LEU A 99 -6.11 -4.19 4.27
CA LEU A 99 -7.12 -5.24 4.45
C LEU A 99 -6.47 -6.57 4.87
N SER A 100 -5.43 -7.00 4.17
CA SER A 100 -4.78 -8.30 4.42
C SER A 100 -4.06 -8.37 5.77
N THR A 101 -3.55 -7.25 6.27
CA THR A 101 -2.87 -7.18 7.58
C THR A 101 -3.80 -6.84 8.73
N SER A 102 -5.10 -6.67 8.48
CA SER A 102 -6.08 -6.23 9.49
C SER A 102 -5.71 -4.92 10.20
N MET A 103 -4.94 -4.06 9.52
CA MET A 103 -4.56 -2.75 10.05
C MET A 103 -5.75 -1.81 10.09
N GLU A 104 -5.86 -1.04 11.17
CA GLU A 104 -6.87 0.00 11.26
C GLU A 104 -6.54 1.12 10.26
N SER A 105 -7.44 1.32 9.29
CA SER A 105 -7.23 2.28 8.20
C SER A 105 -7.00 3.70 8.72
N ASN A 106 -7.76 4.13 9.73
CA ASN A 106 -7.66 5.49 10.28
C ASN A 106 -6.34 5.73 10.99
N LYS A 107 -5.84 4.75 11.77
CA LYS A 107 -4.51 4.85 12.38
C LYS A 107 -3.41 4.95 11.32
N THR A 108 -3.51 4.15 10.26
CA THR A 108 -2.56 4.17 9.15
C THR A 108 -2.53 5.53 8.44
N MET A 109 -3.70 6.08 8.11
CA MET A 109 -3.78 7.41 7.47
C MET A 109 -3.28 8.51 8.40
N ARG A 110 -3.68 8.50 9.68
CA ARG A 110 -3.20 9.48 10.67
C ARG A 110 -1.68 9.44 10.87
N PHE A 111 -1.11 8.24 10.83
CA PHE A 111 0.35 8.06 10.89
C PHE A 111 1.04 8.71 9.69
N MET A 112 0.57 8.44 8.47
CA MET A 112 1.13 9.05 7.25
C MET A 112 0.98 10.58 7.27
N GLU A 113 -0.19 11.08 7.66
CA GLU A 113 -0.47 12.52 7.81
C GLU A 113 0.47 13.16 8.84
N SER A 114 0.76 12.49 9.97
CA SER A 114 1.65 13.03 11.01
C SER A 114 3.10 13.20 10.55
N LEU A 115 3.50 12.47 9.51
CA LEU A 115 4.82 12.55 8.87
C LEU A 115 4.83 13.42 7.61
N ASN A 116 3.70 14.07 7.28
CA ASN A 116 3.50 14.79 6.02
C ASN A 116 3.70 13.92 4.76
N ILE A 117 3.42 12.61 4.86
CA ILE A 117 3.48 11.70 3.73
C ILE A 117 2.13 11.72 3.00
N LEU A 118 2.17 11.96 1.69
CA LEU A 118 0.98 11.94 0.84
C LEU A 118 0.28 10.58 0.93
N CYS A 119 -1.02 10.60 1.21
CA CYS A 119 -1.87 9.42 1.35
C CYS A 119 -3.25 9.69 0.76
N PHE A 120 -3.97 8.63 0.38
CA PHE A 120 -5.36 8.74 -0.07
C PHE A 120 -6.28 9.20 1.07
N LYS A 121 -7.38 9.83 0.71
CA LYS A 121 -8.44 10.21 1.65
C LYS A 121 -9.26 8.98 2.04
N ARG A 122 -9.94 9.04 3.19
CA ARG A 122 -10.88 8.00 3.65
C ARG A 122 -11.87 7.53 2.57
N ARG A 123 -12.44 8.49 1.82
CA ARG A 123 -13.38 8.21 0.73
C ARG A 123 -12.72 7.42 -0.40
N GLU A 124 -11.50 7.80 -0.80
CA GLU A 124 -10.76 7.11 -1.85
C GLU A 124 -10.41 5.68 -1.41
N LEU A 125 -9.97 5.50 -0.16
CA LEU A 125 -9.74 4.16 0.39
C LEU A 125 -10.99 3.29 0.34
N SER A 126 -12.12 3.81 0.80
CA SER A 126 -13.39 3.08 0.80
C SER A 126 -13.77 2.67 -0.62
N ASN A 127 -13.67 3.60 -1.58
CA ASN A 127 -13.94 3.32 -2.99
C ASN A 127 -13.02 2.24 -3.55
N ILE A 128 -11.71 2.31 -3.28
CA ILE A 128 -10.73 1.34 -3.76
C ILE A 128 -11.02 -0.05 -3.15
N LYS A 129 -11.30 -0.10 -1.84
CA LYS A 129 -11.62 -1.34 -1.15
C LYS A 129 -12.87 -2.00 -1.73
N SER A 130 -13.96 -1.26 -1.85
CA SER A 130 -15.23 -1.79 -2.35
C SER A 130 -15.18 -2.18 -3.82
N ALA A 131 -14.46 -1.43 -4.66
CA ALA A 131 -14.42 -1.68 -6.09
C ALA A 131 -13.41 -2.76 -6.53
N TYR A 132 -12.29 -2.91 -5.80
CA TYR A 132 -11.18 -3.76 -6.25
C TYR A 132 -10.76 -4.79 -5.20
N VAL A 133 -10.47 -4.35 -3.98
CA VAL A 133 -9.80 -5.21 -2.99
C VAL A 133 -10.76 -6.28 -2.44
N ILE A 134 -11.93 -5.88 -1.96
CA ILE A 134 -12.91 -6.80 -1.37
C ILE A 134 -13.40 -7.81 -2.41
N PRO A 135 -13.79 -7.40 -3.64
CA PRO A 135 -14.17 -8.36 -4.68
C PRO A 135 -13.06 -9.36 -5.02
N ALA A 136 -11.80 -8.91 -5.08
CA ALA A 136 -10.67 -9.80 -5.34
C ALA A 136 -10.49 -10.83 -4.23
N VAL A 137 -10.61 -10.43 -2.96
CA VAL A 137 -10.53 -11.34 -1.81
C VAL A 137 -11.69 -12.34 -1.82
N ILE A 138 -12.92 -11.88 -2.06
CA ILE A 138 -14.10 -12.76 -2.14
C ILE A 138 -13.91 -13.78 -3.26
N SER A 139 -13.46 -13.35 -4.44
CA SER A 139 -13.23 -14.26 -5.57
C SER A 139 -12.20 -15.35 -5.27
N VAL A 140 -11.10 -15.02 -4.59
CA VAL A 140 -10.11 -16.03 -4.17
C VAL A 140 -10.69 -16.96 -3.11
N TRP A 141 -11.43 -16.40 -2.14
CA TRP A 141 -12.08 -17.19 -1.10
C TRP A 141 -13.10 -18.17 -1.69
N GLU A 142 -13.97 -17.73 -2.59
CA GLU A 142 -14.96 -18.59 -3.27
C GLU A 142 -14.29 -19.71 -4.07
N MET A 143 -13.19 -19.40 -4.77
CA MET A 143 -12.43 -20.38 -5.53
C MET A 143 -11.83 -21.47 -4.63
N GLU A 144 -11.18 -21.07 -3.54
CA GLU A 144 -10.59 -22.02 -2.58
C GLU A 144 -11.67 -22.82 -1.84
N GLN A 145 -12.78 -22.17 -1.45
CA GLN A 145 -13.92 -22.86 -0.86
C GLN A 145 -14.49 -23.91 -1.81
N HIS A 146 -14.68 -23.58 -3.08
CA HIS A 146 -15.22 -24.52 -4.05
C HIS A 146 -14.29 -25.73 -4.23
N LYS A 147 -12.99 -25.49 -4.35
CA LYS A 147 -11.96 -26.53 -4.45
C LYS A 147 -11.98 -27.46 -3.22
N LEU A 148 -12.03 -26.90 -2.02
CA LEU A 148 -12.12 -27.68 -0.78
C LEU A 148 -13.41 -28.51 -0.73
N LEU A 149 -14.56 -27.94 -1.10
CA LEU A 149 -15.83 -28.67 -1.12
C LEU A 149 -15.83 -29.81 -2.13
N ASP A 150 -15.22 -29.62 -3.30
CA ASP A 150 -15.06 -30.67 -4.30
C ASP A 150 -14.16 -31.81 -3.80
N ASP A 151 -13.05 -31.48 -3.14
CA ASP A 151 -12.12 -32.45 -2.55
C ASP A 151 -12.75 -33.25 -1.38
N LEU A 152 -13.70 -32.66 -0.67
CA LEU A 152 -14.40 -33.29 0.46
C LEU A 152 -15.65 -34.08 0.03
N LYS A 153 -16.05 -33.98 -1.24
CA LYS A 153 -17.25 -34.64 -1.75
C LYS A 153 -17.16 -36.16 -1.57
N GLY A 154 -18.11 -36.73 -0.84
CA GLY A 154 -18.18 -38.18 -0.57
C GLY A 154 -17.30 -38.68 0.58
N LYS A 155 -16.62 -37.79 1.31
CA LYS A 155 -15.86 -38.13 2.52
C LYS A 155 -16.69 -37.85 3.77
N ALA A 156 -16.63 -38.73 4.76
CA ALA A 156 -17.12 -38.41 6.10
C ALA A 156 -16.17 -37.37 6.72
N ILE A 157 -16.70 -36.18 7.02
CA ILE A 157 -15.94 -35.08 7.60
C ILE A 157 -16.54 -34.68 8.94
N GLU A 158 -15.67 -34.35 9.88
CA GLU A 158 -16.06 -33.69 11.13
C GLU A 158 -15.76 -32.20 10.97
N ILE A 159 -16.82 -31.39 11.00
CA ILE A 159 -16.70 -29.94 10.84
C ILE A 159 -16.65 -29.33 12.23
N ALA A 160 -15.47 -28.90 12.65
CA ALA A 160 -15.32 -28.04 13.82
C ALA A 160 -15.36 -26.58 13.35
N SER A 161 -16.40 -25.84 13.70
CA SER A 161 -16.45 -24.40 13.47
C SER A 161 -15.81 -23.67 14.64
N ASP A 162 -14.81 -22.83 14.35
CA ASP A 162 -14.48 -21.70 15.24
C ASP A 162 -15.51 -20.60 14.95
N MET A 163 -16.75 -20.86 15.39
CA MET A 163 -17.75 -19.81 15.38
C MET A 163 -17.25 -18.79 16.41
N ARG A 164 -16.72 -17.65 15.93
CA ARG A 164 -16.58 -16.46 16.78
C ARG A 164 -17.96 -16.02 17.19
N VAL A 165 -18.50 -16.70 18.19
CA VAL A 165 -19.62 -16.25 18.99
C VAL A 165 -19.04 -15.11 19.80
N ASP A 166 -19.08 -13.89 19.26
CA ASP A 166 -19.16 -12.71 20.11
C ASP A 166 -20.48 -12.85 20.88
N SER A 167 -20.45 -13.67 21.93
CA SER A 167 -21.57 -13.82 22.85
C SER A 167 -21.82 -12.43 23.43
N PRO A 168 -23.00 -11.82 23.23
CA PRO A 168 -23.34 -10.60 23.95
C PRO A 168 -23.64 -11.00 25.40
N GLY A 169 -22.61 -11.21 26.22
CA GLY A 169 -22.84 -11.69 27.59
C GLY A 169 -21.67 -12.36 28.29
N HIS A 170 -20.56 -11.65 28.49
CA HIS A 170 -19.74 -11.91 29.69
C HIS A 170 -19.07 -10.64 30.24
N CYS A 171 -19.86 -9.56 30.41
CA CYS A 171 -19.70 -8.77 31.62
C CYS A 171 -20.35 -9.56 32.75
N GLY A 172 -19.62 -10.53 33.28
CA GLY A 172 -19.95 -11.16 34.55
C GLY A 172 -19.70 -10.16 35.68
N LEU A 173 -20.74 -9.42 36.08
CA LEU A 173 -20.99 -8.95 37.45
C LEU A 173 -22.30 -8.15 37.49
N LEU A 174 -23.43 -8.87 37.45
CA LEU A 174 -24.67 -8.42 38.07
C LEU A 174 -24.95 -9.34 39.27
N GLY A 175 -24.89 -8.75 40.47
CA GLY A 175 -25.65 -9.16 41.65
C GLY A 175 -25.39 -10.55 42.22
N ALA A 176 -24.52 -10.62 43.24
CA ALA A 176 -24.70 -11.57 44.33
C ALA A 176 -24.14 -10.99 45.64
N GLY A 177 -25.02 -10.73 46.61
CA GLY A 177 -24.69 -10.81 48.03
C GLY A 177 -24.77 -9.52 48.84
N SER A 178 -25.90 -9.40 49.57
CA SER A 178 -26.16 -8.65 50.82
C SER A 178 -26.12 -7.12 50.82
#